data_AF-A0A7W1NZV6-F1
#
_entry.id   AF-A0A7W1NZV6-F1
#
_cell.length_a   1.000
_cell.length_b   1.000
_cell.length_c   1.000
_cell.angle_alpha   90.00
_cell.angle_beta   90.00
_cell.angle_gamma   90.00
#
_symmetry.space_group_name_H-M   'P 1'
#
loop_
_entity.id
_entity.type
_entity.pdbx_description
1 polymer ?
#
loop_
_entity_poly.entity_id
_entity_poly.type
_entity_poly.pdbx_seq_one_letter_code
_entity_poly.pdbx_strand_id
1 'polypeptide(L)'
;MLDLNHILLFVAWISPAVLLTRTWRGGVDRSWRRAAILVLLVTAMAVLFARSNAGFIAGGAWFCLLFLPAVAIRKAIESAQRGEFRRARRILHVLRCVHPRQSLVRHENLVAAFESAHAHGRRFEPALPTLFGQPRVRMTPAVALMLAINVVMFAAEIFRGGATNPLTLHRLGAMDPDAVLTGHQYWRLVSAMFLHYGALHLFVNLFALSFFGPTLEKMIGSARFVTSYLLCGVAACLQVALMWRFGSFPSGQLVGASGAVMGIVGVWAGVLLRERHLAQNRSALRSILLIFVIQSAFDIFTPQVSMAAHLGGFAVGFVVGLLLAVRKAPAPEPVRSQPGEFDPT
;
A
#
# COMPACT_ATOMS: atom_id res chain seq x y z
N MET A 1 -22.67 -0.45 1.63
CA MET A 1 -21.70 -0.52 0.51
C MET A 1 -20.34 -0.08 1.03
N LEU A 2 -19.25 -0.69 0.58
CA LEU A 2 -17.92 -0.13 0.80
C LEU A 2 -17.86 1.20 0.04
N ASP A 3 -17.83 2.31 0.76
CA ASP A 3 -17.70 3.64 0.16
C ASP A 3 -16.38 4.29 0.56
N LEU A 4 -16.04 5.36 -0.16
CA LEU A 4 -14.79 6.07 0.05
C LEU A 4 -14.71 6.70 1.45
N ASN A 5 -15.85 7.12 2.01
CA ASN A 5 -15.91 7.72 3.34
C ASN A 5 -15.46 6.72 4.41
N HIS A 6 -15.95 5.47 4.38
CA HIS A 6 -15.56 4.42 5.31
C HIS A 6 -14.06 4.08 5.21
N ILE A 7 -13.53 3.97 3.99
CA ILE A 7 -12.09 3.70 3.79
C ILE A 7 -11.23 4.83 4.34
N LEU A 8 -11.56 6.09 4.00
CA LEU A 8 -10.82 7.25 4.47
C LEU A 8 -10.88 7.36 6.00
N LEU A 9 -12.03 7.05 6.60
CA LEU A 9 -12.19 7.05 8.05
C LEU A 9 -11.29 6.00 8.71
N PHE A 10 -11.25 4.78 8.18
CA PHE A 10 -10.36 3.74 8.68
C PHE A 10 -8.88 4.16 8.58
N VAL A 11 -8.46 4.68 7.43
CA VAL A 11 -7.09 5.17 7.22
C VAL A 11 -6.74 6.29 8.20
N ALA A 12 -7.67 7.22 8.45
CA ALA A 12 -7.49 8.34 9.35
C ALA A 12 -7.47 7.94 10.85
N TRP A 13 -7.95 6.76 11.21
CA TRP A 13 -7.74 6.19 12.56
C TRP A 13 -6.42 5.43 12.65
N ILE A 14 -6.18 4.50 11.73
CA ILE A 14 -5.07 3.56 11.84
C ILE A 14 -3.73 4.21 11.53
N SER A 15 -3.63 4.99 10.45
CA SER A 15 -2.35 5.56 10.02
C SER A 15 -1.74 6.49 11.07
N PRO A 16 -2.47 7.46 11.65
CA PRO A 16 -1.95 8.29 12.74
C PRO A 16 -1.68 7.50 14.02
N ALA A 17 -2.49 6.49 14.37
CA ALA A 17 -2.27 5.66 15.55
C ALA A 17 -0.98 4.82 15.43
N VAL A 18 -0.74 4.20 14.27
CA VAL A 18 0.51 3.49 13.96
C VAL A 18 1.69 4.45 14.02
N LEU A 19 1.56 5.65 13.45
CA LEU A 19 2.61 6.66 13.55
C LEU A 19 2.88 7.04 15.02
N LEU A 20 1.85 7.28 15.81
CA LEU A 20 1.94 7.64 17.22
C LEU A 20 2.68 6.55 18.02
N THR A 21 2.31 5.27 17.85
CA THR A 21 3.01 4.16 18.51
C THR A 21 4.49 4.07 18.11
N ARG A 22 4.82 4.29 16.83
CA ARG A 22 6.21 4.32 16.35
C ARG A 22 7.02 5.46 16.96
N THR A 23 6.41 6.63 17.19
CA THR A 23 7.09 7.74 17.90
C THR A 23 7.34 7.43 19.37
N TRP A 24 6.54 6.54 19.98
CA TRP A 24 6.72 6.09 21.36
C TRP A 24 7.84 5.06 21.48
N ARG A 25 7.92 4.14 20.51
CA ARG A 25 8.96 3.10 20.42
C ARG A 25 10.29 3.60 19.85
N GLY A 26 10.44 4.91 19.63
CA GLY A 26 11.69 5.53 19.15
C GLY A 26 11.99 5.32 17.65
N GLY A 27 11.05 4.77 16.88
CA GLY A 27 11.26 4.47 15.46
C GLY A 27 10.95 5.63 14.51
N VAL A 28 10.38 6.73 15.01
CA VAL A 28 10.06 7.97 14.29
C VAL A 28 10.22 9.15 15.25
N ASP A 29 10.62 10.33 14.74
CA ASP A 29 10.79 11.55 15.53
C ASP A 29 9.53 11.88 16.36
N ARG A 30 9.74 12.17 17.65
CA ARG A 30 8.71 12.59 18.62
C ARG A 30 7.92 13.81 18.15
N SER A 31 8.47 14.64 17.27
CA SER A 31 7.77 15.81 16.74
C SER A 31 6.50 15.46 15.94
N TRP A 32 6.37 14.23 15.43
CA TRP A 32 5.15 13.71 14.77
C TRP A 32 3.99 13.45 15.74
N ARG A 33 4.22 13.36 17.06
CA ARG A 33 3.18 13.05 18.05
C ARG A 33 2.02 14.03 18.02
N ARG A 34 2.33 15.32 18.00
CA ARG A 34 1.31 16.39 18.01
C ARG A 34 0.43 16.33 16.77
N ALA A 35 1.04 16.11 15.62
CA ALA A 35 0.33 16.00 14.35
C ALA A 35 -0.57 14.76 14.31
N ALA A 36 -0.08 13.62 14.78
CA ALA A 36 -0.88 12.39 14.87
C ALA A 36 -2.06 12.52 15.84
N ILE A 37 -1.83 13.09 17.04
CA ILE A 37 -2.89 13.34 18.04
C ILE A 37 -3.94 14.31 17.48
N LEU A 38 -3.52 15.40 16.84
CA LEU A 38 -4.43 16.36 16.23
C LEU A 38 -5.36 15.69 15.23
N VAL A 39 -4.82 14.85 14.35
CA VAL A 39 -5.62 14.13 13.36
C VAL A 39 -6.58 13.17 14.04
N LEU A 40 -6.15 12.41 15.05
CA LEU A 40 -7.05 11.52 15.81
C LEU A 40 -8.18 12.29 16.51
N LEU A 41 -7.91 13.47 17.05
CA LEU A 41 -8.93 14.34 17.64
C LEU A 41 -9.91 14.88 16.59
N VAL A 42 -9.41 15.33 15.44
CA VAL A 42 -10.27 15.75 14.30
C VAL A 42 -11.13 14.58 13.84
N THR A 43 -10.57 13.38 13.74
CA THR A 43 -11.30 12.16 13.40
C THR A 43 -12.39 11.86 14.42
N ALA A 44 -12.08 11.91 15.72
CA ALA A 44 -13.05 11.69 16.79
C ALA A 44 -14.20 12.70 16.73
N MET A 45 -13.89 13.99 16.58
CA MET A 45 -14.88 15.05 16.45
C MET A 45 -15.74 14.87 15.20
N ALA A 46 -15.13 14.53 14.06
CA ALA A 46 -15.87 14.31 12.82
C ALA A 46 -16.86 13.13 12.94
N VAL A 47 -16.48 12.05 13.65
CA VAL A 47 -17.40 10.92 13.93
C VAL A 47 -18.57 11.34 14.82
N LEU A 48 -18.32 12.19 15.82
CA LEU A 48 -19.36 12.66 16.76
C LEU A 48 -20.34 13.64 16.12
N PHE A 49 -19.85 14.59 15.33
CA PHE A 49 -20.65 15.74 14.86
C PHE A 49 -21.01 15.69 13.37
N ALA A 50 -20.32 14.89 12.56
CA ALA A 50 -20.49 14.85 11.10
C ALA A 50 -20.36 13.43 10.55
N ARG A 51 -21.03 12.45 11.19
CA ARG A 51 -20.87 11.01 10.93
C ARG A 51 -20.93 10.61 9.45
N SER A 52 -21.82 11.21 8.66
CA SER A 52 -21.96 10.92 7.22
C SER A 52 -20.74 11.33 6.38
N ASN A 53 -19.99 12.36 6.81
CA ASN A 53 -18.83 12.91 6.11
C ASN A 53 -17.52 12.73 6.88
N ALA A 54 -17.55 11.97 7.98
CA ALA A 54 -16.46 11.89 8.93
C ALA A 54 -15.14 11.44 8.28
N GLY A 55 -15.21 10.48 7.36
CA GLY A 55 -14.06 10.00 6.61
C GLY A 55 -13.48 11.02 5.65
N PHE A 56 -14.31 11.79 4.94
CA PHE A 56 -13.82 12.88 4.09
C PHE A 56 -13.12 13.97 4.90
N ILE A 57 -13.68 14.36 6.04
CA ILE A 57 -13.10 15.37 6.93
C ILE A 57 -11.77 14.87 7.51
N ALA A 58 -11.78 13.67 8.10
CA ALA A 58 -10.62 13.08 8.74
C ALA A 58 -9.51 12.71 7.75
N GLY A 59 -9.89 12.07 6.64
CA GLY A 59 -9.00 11.72 5.54
C GLY A 59 -8.41 12.96 4.86
N GLY A 60 -9.21 14.02 4.68
CA GLY A 60 -8.74 15.31 4.19
C GLY A 60 -7.74 15.97 5.13
N ALA A 61 -8.00 15.98 6.44
CA ALA A 61 -7.06 16.48 7.44
C ALA A 61 -5.73 15.71 7.42
N TRP A 62 -5.80 14.37 7.33
CA TRP A 62 -4.62 13.52 7.20
C TRP A 62 -3.85 13.74 5.89
N PHE A 63 -4.55 13.84 4.78
CA PHE A 63 -3.96 14.14 3.47
C PHE A 63 -3.26 15.49 3.47
N CYS A 64 -3.91 16.53 3.99
CA CYS A 64 -3.29 17.85 4.15
C CYS A 64 -2.01 17.76 4.96
N LEU A 65 -2.00 17.01 6.08
CA LEU A 65 -0.81 16.84 6.90
C LEU A 65 0.35 16.16 6.14
N LEU A 66 0.06 15.17 5.30
CA LEU A 66 1.09 14.42 4.57
C LEU A 66 1.60 15.15 3.31
N PHE A 67 0.73 15.85 2.59
CA PHE A 67 1.03 16.36 1.24
C PHE A 67 1.26 17.88 1.14
N LEU A 68 0.58 18.72 1.93
CA LEU A 68 0.87 20.17 1.93
C LEU A 68 2.35 20.48 2.24
N PRO A 69 3.01 19.81 3.20
CA PRO A 69 4.40 20.08 3.51
C PRO A 69 5.33 19.88 2.33
N ALA A 70 5.13 18.82 1.53
CA ALA A 70 5.94 18.55 0.36
C ALA A 70 5.84 19.68 -0.67
N VAL A 71 4.63 20.17 -0.93
CA VAL A 71 4.39 21.30 -1.85
C VAL A 71 4.97 22.61 -1.30
N ALA A 72 4.78 22.87 0.00
CA ALA A 72 5.28 24.07 0.65
C ALA A 72 6.81 24.12 0.70
N ILE A 73 7.48 22.99 0.98
CA ILE A 73 8.94 22.86 0.93
C ILE A 73 9.44 23.14 -0.50
N ARG A 74 8.80 22.56 -1.52
CA ARG A 74 9.18 22.82 -2.92
C ARG A 74 9.08 24.30 -3.26
N LYS A 75 7.96 24.95 -2.91
CA LYS A 75 7.79 26.40 -3.11
C LYS A 75 8.80 27.25 -2.34
N ALA A 76 9.18 26.83 -1.14
CA ALA A 76 10.21 27.52 -0.35
C ALA A 76 11.59 27.44 -1.03
N ILE A 77 11.96 26.27 -1.56
CA ILE A 77 13.21 26.08 -2.32
C ILE A 77 13.19 26.91 -3.61
N GLU A 78 12.11 26.85 -4.40
CA GLU A 78 11.96 27.66 -5.62
C GLU A 78 12.00 29.17 -5.36
N SER A 79 11.52 29.61 -4.19
CA SER A 79 11.61 31.02 -3.77
C SER A 79 13.05 31.39 -3.38
N ALA A 80 13.75 30.49 -2.68
CA ALA A 80 15.16 30.70 -2.32
C ALA A 80 16.08 30.75 -3.56
N GLN A 81 15.82 29.92 -4.57
CA GLN A 81 16.55 29.94 -5.84
C GLN A 81 16.39 31.26 -6.61
N ARG A 82 15.23 31.91 -6.47
CA ARG A 82 14.94 33.23 -7.06
C ARG A 82 15.47 34.41 -6.24
N GLY A 83 16.17 34.16 -5.12
CA GLY A 83 16.65 35.20 -4.21
C GLY A 83 15.58 35.74 -3.25
N GLU A 84 14.36 35.19 -3.25
CA GLU A 84 13.26 35.62 -2.37
C GLU A 84 13.37 34.98 -0.96
N PHE A 85 14.48 35.16 -0.27
CA PHE A 85 14.78 34.48 1.02
C PHE A 85 13.77 34.79 2.13
N ARG A 86 13.21 36.01 2.17
CA ARG A 86 12.15 36.36 3.14
C ARG A 86 10.89 35.53 2.92
N ARG A 87 10.52 35.29 1.66
CA ARG A 87 9.36 34.48 1.29
C ARG A 87 9.59 33.01 1.62
N ALA A 88 10.77 32.48 1.29
CA ALA A 88 11.17 31.12 1.63
C ALA A 88 11.12 30.86 3.15
N ARG A 89 11.68 31.77 3.97
CA ARG A 89 11.61 31.68 5.44
C ARG A 89 10.19 31.77 5.97
N ARG A 90 9.35 32.66 5.43
CA ARG A 90 7.93 32.76 5.84
C ARG A 90 7.18 31.45 5.60
N ILE A 91 7.39 30.81 4.44
CA ILE A 91 6.77 29.52 4.12
C ILE A 91 7.22 28.43 5.10
N LEU A 92 8.53 28.29 5.34
CA LEU A 92 9.05 27.29 6.27
C LEU A 92 8.61 27.55 7.72
N HIS A 93 8.51 28.81 8.13
CA HIS A 93 8.06 29.20 9.46
C HIS A 93 6.59 28.80 9.71
N VAL A 94 5.69 29.11 8.76
CA VAL A 94 4.29 28.67 8.82
C VAL A 94 4.20 27.15 8.86
N LEU A 95 5.02 26.48 8.04
CA LEU A 95 5.03 25.02 7.97
C LEU A 95 5.48 24.37 9.28
N ARG A 96 6.37 25.03 10.06
CA ARG A 96 6.84 24.57 11.37
C ARG A 96 5.73 24.46 12.42
N CYS A 97 4.64 25.22 12.28
CA CYS A 97 3.50 25.15 13.19
C CYS A 97 2.65 23.90 12.96
N VAL A 98 2.60 23.41 11.73
CA VAL A 98 1.70 22.33 11.29
C VAL A 98 2.44 21.00 11.10
N HIS A 99 3.74 21.05 10.83
CA HIS A 99 4.55 19.90 10.44
C HIS A 99 5.79 19.68 11.35
N PRO A 100 6.20 18.42 11.59
CA PRO A 100 7.32 18.05 12.44
C PRO A 100 8.67 18.70 12.10
N ARG A 101 9.37 19.14 13.16
CA ARG A 101 10.51 20.07 13.10
C ARG A 101 11.75 19.51 12.39
N GLN A 102 12.13 18.25 12.63
CA GLN A 102 13.37 17.71 12.04
C GLN A 102 13.32 17.56 10.51
N SER A 103 12.14 17.29 9.96
CA SER A 103 11.95 17.27 8.50
C SER A 103 12.20 18.63 7.85
N LEU A 104 12.05 19.72 8.60
CA LEU A 104 12.19 21.09 8.13
C LEU A 104 13.60 21.64 8.34
N VAL A 105 14.33 21.19 9.38
CA VAL A 105 15.70 21.66 9.68
C VAL A 105 16.62 21.52 8.46
N ARG A 106 16.58 20.38 7.75
CA ARG A 106 17.40 20.19 6.53
C ARG A 106 17.08 21.23 5.46
N HIS A 107 15.82 21.61 5.31
CA HIS A 107 15.36 22.58 4.32
C HIS A 107 15.64 24.02 4.75
N GLU A 108 15.50 24.34 6.05
CA GLU A 108 15.90 25.64 6.62
C GLU A 108 17.40 25.88 6.43
N ASN A 109 18.23 24.86 6.70
CA ASN A 109 19.67 24.90 6.46
C ASN A 109 20.01 25.09 4.97
N LEU A 110 19.26 24.44 4.08
CA LEU A 110 19.42 24.61 2.63
C LEU A 110 19.09 26.03 2.17
N VAL A 111 17.99 26.61 2.66
CA VAL A 111 17.62 28.00 2.37
C VAL A 111 18.64 28.98 2.92
N ALA A 112 19.17 28.74 4.14
CA ALA A 112 20.24 29.54 4.71
C ALA A 112 21.55 29.43 3.91
N ALA A 113 21.87 28.26 3.37
CA ALA A 113 23.01 28.06 2.48
C ALA A 113 22.83 28.77 1.13
N PHE A 114 21.62 28.79 0.56
CA PHE A 114 21.34 29.60 -0.62
C PHE A 114 21.48 31.10 -0.33
N GLU A 115 21.01 31.57 0.83
CA GLU A 115 21.12 32.97 1.25
C GLU A 115 22.58 33.38 1.41
N SER A 116 23.40 32.54 2.06
CA SER A 116 24.83 32.80 2.20
C SER A 116 25.59 32.74 0.87
N ALA A 117 25.31 31.76 0.01
CA ALA A 117 25.94 31.66 -1.31
C ALA A 117 25.62 32.88 -2.20
N HIS A 118 24.34 33.32 -2.18
CA HIS A 118 23.91 34.51 -2.91
C HIS A 118 24.57 35.78 -2.38
N ALA A 119 24.69 35.94 -1.06
CA ALA A 119 25.39 37.07 -0.44
C ALA A 119 26.89 37.14 -0.82
N HIS A 120 27.53 35.99 -1.09
CA HIS A 120 28.93 35.90 -1.50
C HIS A 120 29.12 35.81 -3.03
N GLY A 121 28.07 36.06 -3.84
CA GLY A 121 28.16 36.03 -5.30
C GLY A 121 28.44 34.64 -5.92
N ARG A 122 28.30 33.55 -5.16
CA ARG A 122 28.54 32.19 -5.63
C ARG A 122 27.26 31.60 -6.23
N ARG A 123 27.33 31.04 -7.45
CA ARG A 123 26.26 30.20 -7.99
C ARG A 123 26.25 28.86 -7.26
N PHE A 124 25.16 28.60 -6.53
CA PHE A 124 24.91 27.30 -5.93
C PHE A 124 24.29 26.39 -6.99
N GLU A 125 25.05 25.46 -7.58
CA GLU A 125 24.50 24.40 -8.42
C GLU A 125 23.94 23.30 -7.53
N PRO A 126 22.61 23.14 -7.44
CA PRO A 126 22.06 22.09 -6.63
C PRO A 126 22.19 20.79 -7.43
N ALA A 127 22.79 19.76 -6.86
CA ALA A 127 22.59 18.37 -7.30
C ALA A 127 21.13 17.95 -6.98
N LEU A 128 20.15 18.58 -7.63
CA LEU A 128 18.72 18.44 -7.34
C LEU A 128 18.06 17.16 -7.89
N PRO A 129 18.53 16.49 -8.97
CA PRO A 129 17.87 15.26 -9.43
C PRO A 129 18.27 13.99 -8.65
N THR A 130 19.46 13.94 -8.03
CA THR A 130 20.01 12.71 -7.43
C THR A 130 19.55 12.45 -6.00
N LEU A 131 19.04 13.45 -5.29
CA LEU A 131 18.52 13.30 -3.92
C LEU A 131 17.09 12.74 -3.86
N PHE A 132 16.33 12.93 -4.94
CA PHE A 132 15.02 12.31 -5.13
C PHE A 132 15.18 11.15 -6.10
N GLY A 133 15.89 10.10 -5.68
CA GLY A 133 15.91 8.84 -6.41
C GLY A 133 14.46 8.40 -6.61
N GLN A 134 13.91 8.67 -7.80
CA GLN A 134 12.55 8.30 -8.16
C GLN A 134 12.51 6.77 -8.10
N PRO A 135 11.82 6.16 -7.12
CA PRO A 135 11.64 4.72 -7.16
C PRO A 135 10.71 4.46 -8.34
N ARG A 136 11.29 4.21 -9.52
CA ARG A 136 10.52 3.77 -10.68
C ARG A 136 9.97 2.40 -10.32
N VAL A 137 8.71 2.35 -9.91
CA VAL A 137 7.94 1.12 -9.79
C VAL A 137 7.77 0.58 -11.22
N ARG A 138 8.79 -0.12 -11.73
CA ARG A 138 8.67 -0.86 -12.98
C ARG A 138 7.71 -2.01 -12.72
N MET A 139 6.54 -1.92 -13.32
CA MET A 139 5.57 -3.02 -13.36
C MET A 139 6.23 -4.24 -13.97
N THR A 140 6.01 -5.39 -13.34
CA THR A 140 6.51 -6.68 -13.79
C THR A 140 5.44 -7.36 -14.66
N PRO A 141 5.83 -8.24 -15.60
CA PRO A 141 4.92 -8.72 -16.63
C PRO A 141 3.73 -9.53 -16.08
N ALA A 142 3.92 -10.39 -15.07
CA ALA A 142 2.80 -11.14 -14.52
C ALA A 142 1.83 -10.24 -13.74
N VAL A 143 2.34 -9.29 -12.96
CA VAL A 143 1.49 -8.28 -12.31
C VAL A 143 0.72 -7.46 -13.33
N ALA A 144 1.38 -6.97 -14.39
CA ALA A 144 0.71 -6.22 -15.46
C ALA A 144 -0.39 -7.04 -16.13
N LEU A 145 -0.14 -8.33 -16.39
CA LEU A 145 -1.14 -9.25 -16.93
C LEU A 145 -2.34 -9.40 -15.98
N MET A 146 -2.10 -9.63 -14.68
CA MET A 146 -3.20 -9.76 -13.72
C MET A 146 -4.02 -8.48 -13.63
N LEU A 147 -3.38 -7.31 -13.61
CA LEU A 147 -4.10 -6.02 -13.60
C LEU A 147 -4.94 -5.85 -14.86
N ALA A 148 -4.41 -6.19 -16.04
CA ALA A 148 -5.14 -6.12 -17.30
C ALA A 148 -6.38 -7.02 -17.29
N ILE A 149 -6.25 -8.27 -16.82
CA ILE A 149 -7.39 -9.21 -16.71
C ILE A 149 -8.48 -8.62 -15.80
N ASN A 150 -8.12 -8.08 -14.64
CA ASN A 150 -9.09 -7.47 -13.73
C ASN A 150 -9.81 -6.27 -14.37
N VAL A 151 -9.10 -5.42 -15.12
CA VAL A 151 -9.71 -4.29 -15.84
C VAL A 151 -10.66 -4.77 -16.95
N VAL A 152 -10.26 -5.79 -17.72
CA VAL A 152 -11.10 -6.37 -18.78
C VAL A 152 -12.36 -7.00 -18.20
N MET A 153 -12.24 -7.76 -17.11
CA MET A 153 -13.39 -8.36 -16.44
C MET A 153 -14.32 -7.30 -15.84
N PHE A 154 -13.77 -6.24 -15.25
CA PHE A 154 -14.57 -5.12 -14.77
C PHE A 154 -15.32 -4.39 -15.90
N ALA A 155 -14.69 -4.23 -17.06
CA ALA A 155 -15.38 -3.69 -18.24
C ALA A 155 -16.55 -4.61 -18.64
N ALA A 156 -16.36 -5.93 -18.63
CA ALA A 156 -17.43 -6.89 -18.89
C ALA A 156 -18.59 -6.76 -17.88
N GLU A 157 -18.31 -6.52 -16.60
CA GLU A 157 -19.35 -6.25 -15.58
C GLU A 157 -20.19 -5.01 -15.93
N ILE A 158 -19.55 -3.92 -16.34
CA ILE A 158 -20.23 -2.70 -16.77
C ILE A 158 -21.16 -3.00 -17.95
N PHE A 159 -20.65 -3.66 -19.00
CA PHE A 159 -21.43 -3.92 -20.22
C PHE A 159 -22.55 -4.94 -20.05
N ARG A 160 -22.45 -5.89 -19.11
CA ARG A 160 -23.44 -6.97 -18.93
C ARG A 160 -24.56 -6.67 -17.93
N GLY A 161 -24.59 -5.47 -17.34
CA GLY A 161 -25.66 -5.06 -16.43
C GLY A 161 -25.20 -4.31 -15.18
N GLY A 162 -23.93 -3.88 -15.12
CA GLY A 162 -23.36 -3.04 -14.07
C GLY A 162 -22.57 -3.81 -13.01
N ALA A 163 -21.44 -3.23 -12.59
CA ALA A 163 -20.51 -3.80 -11.62
C ALA A 163 -21.01 -3.81 -10.16
N THR A 164 -22.19 -3.24 -9.89
CA THR A 164 -22.83 -3.27 -8.56
C THR A 164 -24.09 -4.15 -8.54
N ASN A 165 -24.43 -4.79 -9.65
CA ASN A 165 -25.60 -5.65 -9.79
C ASN A 165 -25.24 -7.11 -9.40
N PRO A 166 -25.80 -7.67 -8.30
CA PRO A 166 -25.48 -9.02 -7.86
C PRO A 166 -25.84 -10.10 -8.88
N LEU A 167 -26.90 -9.91 -9.68
CA LEU A 167 -27.28 -10.87 -10.71
C LEU A 167 -26.25 -10.90 -11.85
N THR A 168 -25.73 -9.73 -12.24
CA THR A 168 -24.65 -9.61 -13.22
C THR A 168 -23.40 -10.32 -12.74
N LEU A 169 -22.98 -10.05 -11.49
CA LEU A 169 -21.82 -10.70 -10.88
C LEU A 169 -22.00 -12.21 -10.77
N HIS A 170 -23.18 -12.69 -10.36
CA HIS A 170 -23.49 -14.11 -10.33
C HIS A 170 -23.35 -14.76 -11.70
N ARG A 171 -23.87 -14.15 -12.77
CA ARG A 171 -23.76 -14.67 -14.14
C ARG A 171 -22.33 -14.69 -14.65
N LEU A 172 -21.54 -13.69 -14.28
CA LEU A 172 -20.13 -13.57 -14.66
C LEU A 172 -19.19 -14.47 -13.86
N GLY A 173 -19.68 -15.10 -12.79
CA GLY A 173 -18.91 -16.08 -12.02
C GLY A 173 -18.47 -15.62 -10.65
N ALA A 174 -19.24 -14.76 -9.99
CA ALA A 174 -19.08 -14.53 -8.56
C ALA A 174 -19.13 -15.88 -7.83
N MET A 175 -18.31 -16.01 -6.80
CA MET A 175 -18.27 -17.21 -6.00
C MET A 175 -19.54 -17.20 -5.16
N ASP A 176 -20.36 -18.21 -5.39
CA ASP A 176 -21.59 -18.49 -4.68
C ASP A 176 -21.43 -19.88 -4.05
N PRO A 177 -21.45 -20.00 -2.72
CA PRO A 177 -21.15 -21.26 -2.05
C PRO A 177 -22.05 -22.42 -2.49
N ASP A 178 -23.34 -22.19 -2.70
CA ASP A 178 -24.29 -23.24 -3.10
C ASP A 178 -24.05 -23.63 -4.57
N ALA A 179 -23.78 -22.67 -5.44
CA ALA A 179 -23.43 -22.96 -6.83
C ALA A 179 -22.14 -23.78 -6.94
N VAL A 180 -21.17 -23.57 -6.04
CA VAL A 180 -19.91 -24.32 -6.02
C VAL A 180 -20.07 -25.71 -5.39
N LEU A 181 -20.66 -25.79 -4.21
CA LEU A 181 -20.72 -27.03 -3.43
C LEU A 181 -21.79 -28.00 -3.93
N THR A 182 -22.96 -27.49 -4.28
CA THR A 182 -24.12 -28.28 -4.72
C THR A 182 -24.29 -28.22 -6.23
N GLY A 183 -24.04 -27.06 -6.84
CA GLY A 183 -24.14 -26.88 -8.30
C GLY A 183 -22.91 -27.31 -9.09
N HIS A 184 -21.82 -27.73 -8.43
CA HIS A 184 -20.55 -28.15 -9.03
C HIS A 184 -19.90 -27.11 -9.98
N GLN A 185 -20.21 -25.82 -9.81
CA GLN A 185 -19.70 -24.74 -10.65
C GLN A 185 -18.30 -24.28 -10.18
N TYR A 186 -17.33 -25.21 -10.16
CA TYR A 186 -15.99 -24.97 -9.60
C TYR A 186 -15.19 -23.86 -10.29
N TRP A 187 -15.51 -23.55 -11.55
CA TRP A 187 -14.92 -22.43 -12.28
C TRP A 187 -15.11 -21.07 -11.55
N ARG A 188 -16.16 -20.96 -10.72
CA ARG A 188 -16.42 -19.78 -9.88
C ARG A 188 -15.32 -19.49 -8.86
N LEU A 189 -14.58 -20.50 -8.44
CA LEU A 189 -13.44 -20.35 -7.52
C LEU A 189 -12.31 -19.52 -8.15
N VAL A 190 -12.22 -19.52 -9.48
CA VAL A 190 -11.21 -18.75 -10.24
C VAL A 190 -11.79 -17.45 -10.75
N SER A 191 -12.98 -17.47 -11.39
CA SER A 191 -13.55 -16.26 -11.99
C SER A 191 -13.84 -15.16 -10.97
N ALA A 192 -14.28 -15.52 -9.76
CA ALA A 192 -14.58 -14.57 -8.70
C ALA A 192 -13.39 -13.68 -8.31
N MET A 193 -12.16 -14.18 -8.49
CA MET A 193 -10.93 -13.44 -8.22
C MET A 193 -10.74 -12.22 -9.11
N PHE A 194 -11.42 -12.17 -10.25
CA PHE A 194 -11.27 -11.13 -11.26
C PHE A 194 -12.49 -10.21 -11.36
N LEU A 195 -13.54 -10.48 -10.59
CA LEU A 195 -14.76 -9.68 -10.51
C LEU A 195 -14.68 -8.68 -9.36
N HIS A 196 -15.34 -7.53 -9.47
CA HIS A 196 -15.31 -6.47 -8.45
C HIS A 196 -16.67 -5.79 -8.28
N TYR A 197 -17.10 -5.69 -7.02
CA TYR A 197 -18.28 -4.90 -6.66
C TYR A 197 -18.00 -3.38 -6.70
N GLY A 198 -18.08 -2.78 -7.90
CA GLY A 198 -17.91 -1.34 -8.13
C GLY A 198 -16.47 -0.83 -8.29
N ALA A 199 -16.32 0.39 -8.81
CA ALA A 199 -15.03 0.93 -9.25
C ALA A 199 -14.02 1.18 -8.12
N LEU A 200 -14.50 1.58 -6.94
CA LEU A 200 -13.64 1.77 -5.77
C LEU A 200 -13.02 0.43 -5.34
N HIS A 201 -13.80 -0.65 -5.37
CA HIS A 201 -13.33 -1.98 -5.01
C HIS A 201 -12.29 -2.50 -6.01
N LEU A 202 -12.46 -2.27 -7.32
CA LEU A 202 -11.42 -2.52 -8.32
C LEU A 202 -10.15 -1.72 -7.99
N PHE A 203 -10.28 -0.40 -7.82
CA PHE A 203 -9.14 0.49 -7.62
C PHE A 203 -8.25 0.06 -6.44
N VAL A 204 -8.83 -0.23 -5.28
CA VAL A 204 -8.05 -0.65 -4.10
C VAL A 204 -7.34 -1.99 -4.32
N ASN A 205 -7.95 -2.92 -5.04
CA ASN A 205 -7.34 -4.21 -5.37
C ASN A 205 -6.19 -4.07 -6.36
N LEU A 206 -6.38 -3.30 -7.43
CA LEU A 206 -5.32 -3.03 -8.41
C LEU A 206 -4.15 -2.28 -7.76
N PHE A 207 -4.45 -1.30 -6.91
CA PHE A 207 -3.44 -0.60 -6.14
C PHE A 207 -2.64 -1.57 -5.26
N ALA A 208 -3.31 -2.40 -4.46
CA ALA A 208 -2.65 -3.37 -3.59
C ALA A 208 -1.80 -4.38 -4.39
N LEU A 209 -2.33 -4.94 -5.49
CA LEU A 209 -1.60 -5.87 -6.34
C LEU A 209 -0.40 -5.21 -7.03
N SER A 210 -0.54 -3.97 -7.50
CA SER A 210 0.57 -3.20 -8.09
C SER A 210 1.67 -2.85 -7.09
N PHE A 211 1.33 -2.75 -5.80
CA PHE A 211 2.27 -2.44 -4.73
C PHE A 211 3.01 -3.69 -4.23
N PHE A 212 2.27 -4.75 -3.91
CA PHE A 212 2.85 -5.98 -3.33
C PHE A 212 3.39 -6.94 -4.39
N GLY A 213 2.77 -6.99 -5.57
CA GLY A 213 3.07 -7.96 -6.61
C GLY A 213 4.49 -7.86 -7.18
N PRO A 214 4.97 -6.68 -7.64
CA PRO A 214 6.21 -6.60 -8.39
C PRO A 214 7.45 -7.03 -7.62
N THR A 215 7.48 -6.77 -6.32
CA THR A 215 8.58 -7.18 -5.45
C THR A 215 8.63 -8.70 -5.36
N LEU A 216 7.49 -9.35 -5.09
CA LEU A 216 7.44 -10.80 -5.03
C LEU A 216 7.74 -11.44 -6.40
N GLU A 217 7.17 -10.91 -7.49
CA GLU A 217 7.43 -11.44 -8.83
C GLU A 217 8.92 -11.44 -9.18
N LYS A 218 9.67 -10.39 -8.80
CA LYS A 218 11.13 -10.34 -8.98
C LYS A 218 11.86 -11.41 -8.16
N MET A 219 11.35 -11.74 -6.96
CA MET A 219 11.96 -12.72 -6.07
C MET A 219 11.74 -14.18 -6.53
N ILE A 220 10.54 -14.50 -7.00
CA ILE A 220 10.15 -15.90 -7.32
C ILE A 220 10.02 -16.17 -8.83
N GLY A 221 10.01 -15.13 -9.66
CA GLY A 221 9.79 -15.20 -11.10
C GLY A 221 8.30 -15.22 -11.49
N SER A 222 8.01 -14.81 -12.73
CA SER A 222 6.65 -14.60 -13.25
C SER A 222 5.76 -15.84 -13.20
N ALA A 223 6.25 -17.00 -13.62
CA ALA A 223 5.46 -18.24 -13.60
C ALA A 223 5.02 -18.62 -12.17
N ARG A 224 5.96 -18.63 -11.22
CA ARG A 224 5.67 -18.95 -9.81
C ARG A 224 4.76 -17.90 -9.17
N PHE A 225 4.88 -16.63 -9.56
CA PHE A 225 3.99 -15.57 -9.12
C PHE A 225 2.54 -15.83 -9.56
N VAL A 226 2.31 -16.09 -10.87
CA VAL A 226 0.95 -16.37 -11.37
C VAL A 226 0.37 -17.61 -10.68
N THR A 227 1.14 -18.69 -10.58
CA THR A 227 0.67 -19.91 -9.91
C THR A 227 0.33 -19.65 -8.44
N SER A 228 1.17 -18.90 -7.72
CA SER A 228 0.91 -18.56 -6.32
C SER A 228 -0.34 -17.68 -6.19
N TYR A 229 -0.51 -16.68 -7.05
CA TYR A 229 -1.69 -15.81 -7.07
C TYR A 229 -2.97 -16.61 -7.26
N LEU A 230 -3.00 -17.50 -8.26
CA LEU A 230 -4.16 -18.36 -8.54
C LEU A 230 -4.45 -19.33 -7.39
N LEU A 231 -3.44 -20.03 -6.87
CA LEU A 231 -3.60 -20.96 -5.74
C LEU A 231 -4.15 -20.25 -4.51
N CYS A 232 -3.62 -19.06 -4.19
CA CYS A 232 -4.07 -18.27 -3.06
C CYS A 232 -5.52 -17.79 -3.22
N GLY A 233 -5.91 -17.34 -4.41
CA GLY A 233 -7.28 -16.88 -4.64
C GLY A 233 -8.30 -18.02 -4.65
N VAL A 234 -7.95 -19.17 -5.21
CA VAL A 234 -8.77 -20.38 -5.10
C VAL A 234 -8.91 -20.82 -3.64
N ALA A 235 -7.81 -20.80 -2.87
CA ALA A 235 -7.84 -21.11 -1.44
C ALA A 235 -8.72 -20.14 -0.65
N ALA A 236 -8.66 -18.84 -0.98
CA ALA A 236 -9.52 -17.83 -0.38
C ALA A 236 -11.01 -18.12 -0.63
N CYS A 237 -11.37 -18.46 -1.87
CA CYS A 237 -12.74 -18.86 -2.22
C CYS A 237 -13.14 -20.16 -1.52
N LEU A 238 -12.26 -21.16 -1.51
CA LEU A 238 -12.54 -22.45 -0.88
C LEU A 238 -12.75 -22.30 0.63
N GLN A 239 -11.96 -21.46 1.31
CA GLN A 239 -12.15 -21.17 2.73
C GLN A 239 -13.56 -20.62 3.02
N VAL A 240 -14.05 -19.70 2.19
CA VAL A 240 -15.41 -19.17 2.32
C VAL A 240 -16.46 -20.26 2.08
N ALA A 241 -16.28 -21.10 1.06
CA ALA A 241 -17.20 -22.22 0.78
C ALA A 241 -17.24 -23.23 1.94
N LEU A 242 -16.08 -23.56 2.52
CA LEU A 242 -16.00 -24.45 3.67
C LEU A 242 -16.69 -23.85 4.90
N MET A 243 -16.46 -22.57 5.19
CA MET A 243 -17.14 -21.92 6.32
C MET A 243 -18.65 -21.84 6.12
N TRP A 244 -19.13 -21.63 4.89
CA TRP A 244 -20.54 -21.74 4.55
C TRP A 244 -21.09 -23.14 4.85
N ARG A 245 -20.39 -24.20 4.40
CA ARG A 245 -20.80 -25.60 4.64
C ARG A 245 -20.96 -25.95 6.11
N PHE A 246 -20.17 -25.32 6.99
CA PHE A 246 -20.21 -25.49 8.44
C PHE A 246 -21.08 -24.44 9.16
N GLY A 247 -21.91 -23.68 8.45
CA GLY A 247 -22.84 -22.71 9.03
C GLY A 247 -22.18 -21.52 9.72
N SER A 248 -20.91 -21.25 9.42
CA SER A 248 -20.08 -20.23 10.08
C SER A 248 -19.86 -18.98 9.21
N PHE A 249 -20.56 -18.86 8.08
CA PHE A 249 -20.46 -17.72 7.17
C PHE A 249 -21.86 -17.32 6.65
N PRO A 250 -22.21 -16.03 6.58
CA PRO A 250 -23.50 -15.58 6.06
C PRO A 250 -23.63 -15.84 4.55
N SER A 251 -24.85 -16.01 4.06
CA SER A 251 -25.12 -16.20 2.64
C SER A 251 -24.71 -14.94 1.87
N GLY A 252 -23.89 -15.12 0.85
CA GLY A 252 -23.41 -13.99 0.06
C GLY A 252 -22.49 -14.41 -1.06
N GLN A 253 -22.47 -13.59 -2.11
CA GLN A 253 -21.53 -13.73 -3.21
C GLN A 253 -20.19 -13.12 -2.83
N LEU A 254 -19.12 -13.82 -3.16
CA LEU A 254 -17.75 -13.34 -3.02
C LEU A 254 -17.19 -12.97 -4.39
N VAL A 255 -16.63 -11.76 -4.47
CA VAL A 255 -15.88 -11.25 -5.62
C VAL A 255 -14.67 -10.48 -5.12
N GLY A 256 -13.61 -10.42 -5.90
CA GLY A 256 -12.46 -9.55 -5.67
C GLY A 256 -11.13 -10.30 -5.64
N ALA A 257 -10.09 -9.60 -6.07
CA ALA A 257 -8.72 -10.08 -6.05
C ALA A 257 -8.08 -10.13 -4.64
N SER A 258 -8.73 -9.54 -3.63
CA SER A 258 -8.11 -9.24 -2.34
C SER A 258 -7.66 -10.49 -1.57
N GLY A 259 -8.39 -11.61 -1.67
CA GLY A 259 -7.97 -12.89 -1.10
C GLY A 259 -6.68 -13.42 -1.72
N ALA A 260 -6.52 -13.28 -3.04
CA ALA A 260 -5.30 -13.65 -3.74
C ALA A 260 -4.13 -12.71 -3.37
N VAL A 261 -4.39 -11.40 -3.31
CA VAL A 261 -3.39 -10.39 -2.88
C VAL A 261 -2.93 -10.66 -1.45
N MET A 262 -3.86 -10.97 -0.54
CA MET A 262 -3.51 -11.32 0.83
C MET A 262 -2.69 -12.62 0.91
N GLY A 263 -2.96 -13.57 0.00
CA GLY A 263 -2.09 -14.71 -0.18
C GLY A 263 -0.70 -14.38 -0.71
N ILE A 264 -0.56 -13.43 -1.65
CA ILE A 264 0.75 -12.90 -2.07
C ILE A 264 1.53 -12.32 -0.88
N VAL A 265 0.85 -11.59 0.01
CA VAL A 265 1.45 -11.11 1.28
C VAL A 265 1.87 -12.29 2.17
N GLY A 266 1.07 -13.36 2.23
CA GLY A 266 1.41 -14.63 2.88
C GLY A 266 2.66 -15.29 2.29
N VAL A 267 2.74 -15.43 0.96
CA VAL A 267 3.92 -15.98 0.26
C VAL A 267 5.16 -15.18 0.63
N TRP A 268 5.05 -13.86 0.65
CA TRP A 268 6.17 -13.01 1.03
C TRP A 268 6.58 -13.24 2.49
N ALA A 269 5.64 -13.39 3.43
CA ALA A 269 5.94 -13.75 4.81
C ALA A 269 6.66 -15.11 4.93
N GLY A 270 6.19 -16.13 4.22
CA GLY A 270 6.81 -17.47 4.24
C GLY A 270 8.24 -17.44 3.72
N VAL A 271 8.47 -16.77 2.58
CA VAL A 271 9.81 -16.61 2.00
C VAL A 271 10.76 -15.88 2.95
N LEU A 272 10.32 -14.75 3.52
CA LEU A 272 11.17 -13.99 4.44
C LEU A 272 11.43 -14.73 5.75
N LEU A 273 10.49 -15.55 6.21
CA LEU A 273 10.67 -16.36 7.42
C LEU A 273 11.73 -17.44 7.21
N ARG A 274 11.76 -18.07 6.05
CA ARG A 274 12.80 -19.03 5.68
C ARG A 274 14.19 -18.38 5.68
N GLU A 275 14.28 -17.16 5.17
CA GLU A 275 15.50 -16.37 5.08
C GLU A 275 15.71 -15.42 6.29
N ARG A 276 15.10 -15.70 7.45
CA ARG A 276 15.08 -14.81 8.64
C ARG A 276 16.44 -14.57 9.31
N HIS A 277 17.46 -15.33 8.90
CA HIS A 277 18.82 -15.16 9.37
C HIS A 277 19.43 -13.85 8.85
N LEU A 278 18.94 -13.34 7.71
CA LEU A 278 19.30 -12.02 7.20
C LEU A 278 18.57 -10.93 8.00
N ALA A 279 19.32 -10.00 8.60
CA ALA A 279 18.75 -8.95 9.45
C ALA A 279 17.70 -8.09 8.72
N GLN A 280 17.90 -7.84 7.42
CA GLN A 280 16.96 -7.10 6.55
C GLN A 280 15.60 -7.80 6.44
N ASN A 281 15.56 -9.13 6.50
CA ASN A 281 14.30 -9.89 6.41
C ASN A 281 13.50 -9.82 7.70
N ARG A 282 14.15 -9.60 8.86
CA ARG A 282 13.45 -9.43 10.14
C ARG A 282 12.65 -8.13 10.20
N SER A 283 13.16 -7.03 9.65
CA SER A 283 12.42 -5.77 9.57
C SER A 283 11.28 -5.85 8.54
N ALA A 284 11.50 -6.54 7.42
CA ALA A 284 10.46 -6.81 6.42
C ALA A 284 9.33 -7.68 6.99
N LEU A 285 9.64 -8.75 7.73
CA LEU A 285 8.64 -9.59 8.43
C LEU A 285 7.78 -8.80 9.42
N ARG A 286 8.39 -7.90 10.20
CA ARG A 286 7.63 -7.02 11.11
C ARG A 286 6.67 -6.11 10.34
N SER A 287 7.07 -5.65 9.15
CA SER A 287 6.23 -4.83 8.28
C SER A 287 5.07 -5.65 7.70
N ILE A 288 5.31 -6.91 7.29
CA ILE A 288 4.24 -7.80 6.82
C ILE A 288 3.29 -8.15 7.96
N LEU A 289 3.79 -8.44 9.17
CA LEU A 289 2.95 -8.67 10.34
C LEU A 289 2.05 -7.46 10.62
N LEU A 290 2.60 -6.24 10.51
CA LEU A 290 1.82 -5.01 10.66
C LEU A 290 0.74 -4.89 9.57
N ILE A 291 1.08 -5.19 8.31
CA ILE A 291 0.11 -5.20 7.20
C ILE A 291 -1.00 -6.21 7.47
N PHE A 292 -0.66 -7.43 7.88
CA PHE A 292 -1.63 -8.47 8.25
C PHE A 292 -2.56 -8.00 9.35
N VAL A 293 -2.02 -7.44 10.44
CA VAL A 293 -2.84 -6.95 11.57
C VAL A 293 -3.75 -5.81 11.15
N ILE A 294 -3.25 -4.86 10.36
CA ILE A 294 -4.06 -3.75 9.85
C ILE A 294 -5.16 -4.27 8.93
N GLN A 295 -4.86 -5.20 8.03
CA GLN A 295 -5.85 -5.80 7.14
C GLN A 295 -6.92 -6.54 7.95
N SER A 296 -6.53 -7.36 8.93
CA SER A 296 -7.48 -8.05 9.80
C SER A 296 -8.36 -7.08 10.59
N ALA A 297 -7.81 -5.97 11.08
CA ALA A 297 -8.61 -4.93 11.71
C ALA A 297 -9.61 -4.32 10.71
N PHE A 298 -9.18 -4.04 9.48
CA PHE A 298 -10.07 -3.53 8.42
C PHE A 298 -11.22 -4.47 8.14
N ASP A 299 -10.94 -5.77 8.01
CA ASP A 299 -11.94 -6.80 7.74
C ASP A 299 -12.97 -6.92 8.86
N ILE A 300 -12.55 -6.83 10.13
CA ILE A 300 -13.46 -6.86 11.29
C ILE A 300 -14.43 -5.67 11.27
N PHE A 301 -13.93 -4.47 10.94
CA PHE A 301 -14.74 -3.26 10.95
C PHE A 301 -15.46 -2.96 9.63
N THR A 302 -15.28 -3.80 8.62
CA THR A 302 -15.86 -3.62 7.28
C THR A 302 -16.59 -4.88 6.85
N PRO A 303 -17.89 -5.03 7.21
CA PRO A 303 -18.64 -6.28 6.99
C PRO A 303 -18.73 -6.74 5.53
N GLN A 304 -18.48 -5.86 4.56
CA GLN A 304 -18.47 -6.18 3.14
C GLN A 304 -17.17 -6.88 2.69
N VAL A 305 -16.16 -6.93 3.55
CA VAL A 305 -14.85 -7.53 3.27
C VAL A 305 -14.76 -8.88 3.97
N SER A 306 -14.44 -9.92 3.21
CA SER A 306 -14.38 -11.28 3.75
C SER A 306 -13.05 -11.55 4.45
N MET A 307 -13.05 -11.43 5.78
CA MET A 307 -11.96 -11.91 6.64
C MET A 307 -11.60 -13.37 6.30
N ALA A 308 -12.60 -14.22 6.12
CA ALA A 308 -12.41 -15.63 5.81
C ALA A 308 -11.60 -15.84 4.53
N ALA A 309 -11.92 -15.08 3.47
CA ALA A 309 -11.17 -15.13 2.22
C ALA A 309 -9.71 -14.67 2.41
N HIS A 310 -9.50 -13.58 3.15
CA HIS A 310 -8.16 -13.05 3.43
C HIS A 310 -7.30 -14.01 4.26
N LEU A 311 -7.86 -14.61 5.31
CA LEU A 311 -7.17 -15.60 6.14
C LEU A 311 -6.84 -16.86 5.34
N GLY A 312 -7.79 -17.38 4.55
CA GLY A 312 -7.57 -18.56 3.70
C GLY A 312 -6.47 -18.33 2.67
N GLY A 313 -6.52 -17.19 1.97
CA GLY A 313 -5.48 -16.77 1.04
C GLY A 313 -4.11 -16.63 1.72
N PHE A 314 -4.04 -15.89 2.83
CA PHE A 314 -2.79 -15.68 3.57
C PHE A 314 -2.18 -17.00 4.05
N ALA A 315 -2.98 -17.89 4.63
CA ALA A 315 -2.51 -19.15 5.19
C ALA A 315 -1.89 -20.05 4.12
N VAL A 316 -2.58 -20.24 3.00
CA VAL A 316 -2.04 -21.03 1.88
C VAL A 316 -0.83 -20.35 1.26
N GLY A 317 -0.88 -19.03 1.07
CA GLY A 317 0.25 -18.25 0.59
C GLY A 317 1.49 -18.42 1.48
N PHE A 318 1.32 -18.34 2.80
CA PHE A 318 2.40 -18.52 3.76
C PHE A 318 3.06 -19.89 3.63
N VAL A 319 2.27 -20.96 3.53
CA VAL A 319 2.78 -22.32 3.29
C VAL A 319 3.52 -22.40 1.94
N VAL A 320 2.94 -21.87 0.86
CA VAL A 320 3.60 -21.82 -0.45
C VAL A 320 4.94 -21.08 -0.35
N GLY A 321 4.99 -19.95 0.34
CA GLY A 321 6.21 -19.17 0.56
C GLY A 321 7.29 -19.94 1.31
N LEU A 322 6.94 -20.75 2.30
CA LEU A 322 7.90 -21.62 3.00
C LEU A 322 8.51 -22.69 2.09
N LEU A 323 7.73 -23.19 1.14
CA LEU A 323 8.16 -24.24 0.20
C LEU A 323 8.95 -23.68 -0.98
N LEU A 324 8.73 -22.42 -1.38
CA LEU A 324 9.39 -21.80 -2.52
C LEU A 324 10.87 -21.50 -2.24
N ALA A 325 11.74 -21.87 -3.19
CA ALA A 325 13.12 -21.41 -3.25
C ALA A 325 13.20 -20.08 -4.01
N VAL A 326 13.86 -19.07 -3.42
CA VAL A 326 14.04 -17.75 -4.03
C VAL A 326 15.11 -17.80 -5.12
N ARG A 327 14.94 -17.05 -6.21
CA ARG A 327 16.02 -16.86 -7.19
C ARG A 327 17.16 -16.09 -6.53
N LYS A 328 18.38 -16.65 -6.52
CA LYS A 328 19.57 -15.87 -6.15
C LYS A 328 19.68 -14.68 -7.10
N ALA A 329 19.85 -13.48 -6.55
CA ALA A 329 20.20 -12.32 -7.37
C ALA A 329 21.52 -12.62 -8.10
N PRO A 330 21.69 -12.20 -9.37
CA PRO A 330 22.99 -12.24 -10.01
C PRO A 330 23.98 -11.47 -9.15
N ALA A 331 25.20 -11.99 -9.00
CA ALA A 331 26.26 -11.29 -8.28
C ALA A 331 26.43 -9.88 -8.89
N PRO A 332 26.61 -8.84 -8.07
CA PRO A 332 26.95 -7.53 -8.61
C PRO A 332 28.18 -7.67 -9.48
N GLU A 333 28.13 -7.12 -10.70
CA GLU A 333 29.30 -7.04 -11.57
C GLU A 333 30.43 -6.40 -10.76
N PRO A 334 31.63 -7.01 -10.71
CA PRO A 334 32.76 -6.37 -10.05
C PRO A 334 32.92 -4.99 -10.68
N VAL A 335 32.95 -3.95 -9.84
CA VAL A 335 33.28 -2.60 -10.26
C VAL A 335 34.63 -2.71 -10.98
N ARG A 336 34.62 -2.59 -12.32
CA ARG A 336 35.85 -2.43 -13.07
C ARG A 336 36.50 -1.18 -12.53
N SER A 337 37.55 -1.33 -11.74
CA SER A 337 38.46 -0.23 -11.44
C SER A 337 38.87 0.36 -12.78
N GLN A 338 38.60 1.64 -12.99
CA GLN A 338 39.18 2.32 -14.13
C GLN A 338 40.71 2.31 -13.90
N PRO A 339 41.52 1.83 -14.86
CA PRO A 339 42.96 1.92 -14.73
C PRO A 339 43.35 3.39 -14.84
N GLY A 340 43.66 4.05 -13.71
CA GLY A 340 44.18 5.41 -13.74
C GLY A 340 43.98 6.30 -12.51
N GLU A 341 43.69 5.77 -11.31
CA GLU A 341 43.62 6.62 -10.11
C GLU A 341 44.97 6.58 -9.36
N PHE A 342 45.55 7.77 -9.26
CA PHE A 342 46.90 8.13 -8.82
C PHE A 342 47.34 7.51 -7.48
N ASP A 343 48.59 7.06 -7.45
CA ASP A 343 49.37 6.75 -6.24
C ASP A 343 49.97 8.05 -5.68
N PRO A 344 49.61 8.49 -4.46
CA PRO A 344 50.24 9.64 -3.84
C PRO A 344 51.43 9.16 -2.99
N THR A 345 52.63 9.23 -3.55
CA THR A 345 53.88 9.32 -2.77
C THR A 345 54.02 10.68 -2.11
#